data_AF-A0A2V6WQA4-F1
#
_entry.id   AF-A0A2V6WQA4-F1
#
_cell.length_a   1.000
_cell.length_b   1.000
_cell.length_c   1.000
_cell.angle_alpha   90.00
_cell.angle_beta   90.00
_cell.angle_gamma   90.00
#
_symmetry.space_group_name_H-M   'P 1'
#
loop_
_entity.id
_entity.type
_entity.pdbx_description
1 polymer ?
#
loop_
_entity_poly.entity_id
_entity_poly.type
_entity_poly.pdbx_seq_one_letter_code
_entity_poly.pdbx_strand_id
1 'polypeptide(L)'
;MLVLNNIEVIYDGVILVLKGVSLAVRAGGITALLGANGAGKTTTLKAISGLLRAERGEVTKGTIELDGEPIDRLPPHAIVRRGVVQVLEGRRVFEHLTTEENLVAGAHV
;
A
#
# COMPACT_ATOMS: atom_id res chain seq x y z
N MET A 1 -2.41 -14.48 1.02
CA MET A 1 -3.65 -13.78 1.46
C MET A 1 -3.25 -12.51 2.18
N LEU A 2 -3.80 -11.37 1.79
CA LEU A 2 -3.58 -10.08 2.45
C LEU A 2 -4.78 -9.75 3.34
N VAL A 3 -4.55 -9.33 4.58
CA VAL A 3 -5.59 -8.96 5.54
C VAL A 3 -5.25 -7.63 6.18
N LEU A 4 -6.23 -6.73 6.22
CA LEU A 4 -6.23 -5.53 7.04
C LEU A 4 -7.29 -5.70 8.10
N ASN A 5 -6.95 -5.46 9.36
CA ASN A 5 -7.88 -5.59 10.47
C ASN A 5 -7.95 -4.30 11.26
N ASN A 6 -9.09 -3.61 11.14
CA ASN A 6 -9.47 -2.41 11.89
C ASN A 6 -8.39 -1.32 11.88
N ILE A 7 -7.82 -1.03 10.70
CA ILE A 7 -6.72 -0.08 10.61
C ILE A 7 -7.22 1.36 10.78
N GLU A 8 -6.51 2.12 11.61
CA GLU A 8 -6.64 3.57 11.73
C GLU A 8 -5.37 4.22 11.20
N VAL A 9 -5.52 5.27 10.39
CA VAL A 9 -4.38 6.01 9.82
C VAL A 9 -4.53 7.49 10.14
N ILE A 10 -3.47 8.05 10.70
CA ILE A 10 -3.36 9.48 11.03
C ILE A 10 -2.26 10.10 10.17
N TYR A 11 -2.53 11.30 9.64
CA TYR A 11 -1.54 12.18 9.01
C TYR A 11 -1.20 13.35 9.94
N ASP A 12 0.06 13.78 9.89
CA ASP A 12 0.58 14.94 10.64
C ASP A 12 0.27 14.85 12.16
N GLY A 13 0.12 13.63 12.68
CA GLY A 13 -0.19 13.35 14.08
C GLY A 13 -1.62 13.68 14.53
N VAL A 14 -2.44 14.34 13.72
CA VAL A 14 -3.77 14.83 14.14
C VAL A 14 -4.92 14.55 13.18
N ILE A 15 -4.65 14.27 11.90
CA ILE A 15 -5.69 14.10 10.89
C ILE A 15 -6.03 12.61 10.73
N LEU A 16 -7.12 12.16 11.37
CA LEU A 16 -7.62 10.80 11.24
C LEU A 16 -8.30 10.58 9.88
N VAL A 17 -7.62 9.88 8.97
CA VAL A 17 -8.08 9.61 7.60
C VAL A 17 -8.79 8.27 7.49
N LEU A 18 -8.21 7.19 8.02
CA LEU A 18 -8.86 5.87 8.07
C LEU A 18 -9.41 5.61 9.47
N LYS A 19 -10.65 5.13 9.55
CA LYS A 19 -11.39 4.93 10.80
C LYS A 19 -11.83 3.47 10.92
N GLY A 20 -10.91 2.58 11.28
CA GLY A 20 -11.21 1.17 11.50
C GLY A 20 -11.52 0.40 10.21
N VAL A 21 -10.66 0.50 9.20
CA VAL A 21 -10.86 -0.20 7.92
C VAL A 21 -10.42 -1.66 8.02
N SER A 22 -11.28 -2.58 7.61
CA SER A 22 -10.97 -4.01 7.49
C SER A 22 -11.25 -4.51 6.08
N LEU A 23 -10.32 -5.29 5.51
CA LEU A 23 -10.53 -5.97 4.23
C LEU A 23 -9.66 -7.22 4.14
N ALA A 24 -10.06 -8.16 3.27
CA ALA A 24 -9.28 -9.36 2.96
C ALA A 24 -9.19 -9.56 1.45
N VAL A 25 -7.98 -9.84 0.96
CA VAL A 25 -7.69 -10.18 -0.44
C VAL A 25 -7.21 -11.63 -0.49
N ARG A 26 -8.02 -12.48 -1.13
CA ARG A 26 -7.71 -13.90 -1.31
C ARG A 26 -6.65 -14.09 -2.39
N ALA A 27 -5.81 -15.10 -2.22
CA ALA A 27 -4.87 -15.51 -3.26
C ALA A 27 -5.65 -15.91 -4.54
N GLY A 28 -5.12 -15.54 -5.71
CA GLY A 28 -5.75 -15.80 -7.01
C GLY A 28 -7.04 -15.01 -7.28
N GLY A 29 -7.42 -14.08 -6.38
CA GLY A 29 -8.61 -13.25 -6.53
C GLY A 29 -8.29 -11.82 -6.94
N ILE A 30 -9.29 -11.13 -7.48
CA ILE A 30 -9.27 -9.69 -7.71
C ILE A 30 -10.24 -9.04 -6.73
N THR A 31 -9.74 -8.10 -5.92
CA THR A 31 -10.54 -7.31 -4.98
C THR A 31 -10.51 -5.85 -5.43
N ALA A 32 -11.68 -5.24 -5.58
CA ALA A 32 -11.82 -3.82 -5.91
C ALA A 32 -12.18 -3.00 -4.67
N LEU A 33 -11.43 -1.93 -4.42
CA LEU A 33 -11.74 -0.93 -3.41
C LEU A 33 -12.34 0.31 -4.08
N LEU A 34 -13.65 0.50 -3.93
CA LEU A 34 -14.40 1.59 -4.57
C LEU A 34 -14.84 2.63 -3.53
N GLY A 35 -15.06 3.86 -3.99
CA GLY A 35 -15.51 4.98 -3.16
C GLY A 35 -15.20 6.33 -3.79
N ALA A 36 -15.77 7.40 -3.24
CA ALA A 36 -15.54 8.76 -3.72
C ALA A 36 -14.09 9.24 -3.53
N ASN A 37 -13.72 10.36 -4.16
CA ASN A 37 -12.45 11.03 -3.87
C ASN A 37 -12.43 11.47 -2.39
N GLY A 38 -11.29 11.29 -1.72
CA GLY A 38 -11.17 11.53 -0.28
C GLY A 38 -11.69 10.40 0.62
N ALA A 39 -12.27 9.33 0.08
CA ALA A 39 -12.76 8.19 0.89
C ALA A 39 -11.64 7.33 1.53
N GLY A 40 -10.36 7.68 1.37
CA GLY A 40 -9.25 6.93 1.97
C GLY A 40 -8.70 5.77 1.13
N LYS A 41 -9.09 5.63 -0.14
CA LYS A 41 -8.60 4.56 -1.04
C LYS A 41 -7.08 4.56 -1.19
N THR A 42 -6.51 5.71 -1.58
CA THR A 42 -5.06 5.88 -1.75
C THR A 42 -4.32 5.68 -0.44
N THR A 43 -4.88 6.16 0.68
CA THR A 43 -4.32 5.95 2.02
C THR A 43 -4.31 4.47 2.41
N THR A 44 -5.36 3.72 2.08
CA THR A 44 -5.43 2.27 2.33
C THR A 44 -4.33 1.53 1.55
N LEU A 45 -4.16 1.85 0.26
CA LEU A 45 -3.09 1.25 -0.56
C LEU A 45 -1.68 1.63 -0.06
N LYS A 46 -1.49 2.89 0.37
CA LYS A 46 -0.22 3.36 0.97
C LYS A 46 0.07 2.69 2.32
N ALA A 47 -0.95 2.36 3.10
CA ALA A 47 -0.80 1.60 4.34
C ALA A 47 -0.25 0.20 4.05
N ILE A 48 -0.82 -0.48 3.05
CA ILE A 48 -0.40 -1.82 2.61
C ILE A 48 1.05 -1.83 2.11
N SER A 49 1.46 -0.81 1.35
CA SER A 49 2.80 -0.72 0.74
C SER A 49 3.86 -0.05 1.64
N GLY A 50 3.49 0.35 2.86
CA GLY A 50 4.40 1.02 3.81
C GLY A 50 4.78 2.46 3.42
N LEU A 51 4.10 3.06 2.43
CA LEU A 51 4.45 4.39 1.89
C LEU A 51 3.93 5.56 2.74
N LEU A 52 3.09 5.32 3.75
CA LEU A 52 2.52 6.37 4.60
C LEU A 52 3.60 7.26 5.26
N ARG A 53 4.71 6.66 5.72
CA ARG A 53 5.76 7.39 6.45
C ARG A 53 6.40 8.50 5.61
N ALA A 54 6.51 8.31 4.28
CA ALA A 54 7.04 9.33 3.38
C ALA A 54 6.16 10.59 3.31
N GLU A 55 4.90 10.48 3.73
CA GLU A 55 3.91 11.56 3.71
C GLU A 55 3.47 11.95 5.13
N ARG A 56 4.27 11.62 6.16
CA ARG A 56 3.95 11.87 7.57
C ARG A 56 2.63 11.21 8.02
N GLY A 57 2.29 10.09 7.40
CA GLY A 57 1.20 9.21 7.79
C GLY A 57 1.68 8.00 8.58
N GLU A 58 0.85 7.49 9.49
CA GLU A 58 1.14 6.29 10.28
C GLU A 58 -0.14 5.47 10.54
N VAL A 59 -0.01 4.14 10.53
CA VAL A 59 -1.04 3.23 11.05
C VAL A 59 -0.95 3.24 12.57
N THR A 60 -1.95 3.80 13.24
CA THR A 60 -1.94 3.96 14.71
C THR A 60 -2.68 2.85 15.45
N LYS A 61 -3.56 2.12 14.75
CA LYS A 61 -4.25 0.93 15.25
C LYS A 61 -4.46 -0.07 14.13
N GLY A 62 -4.75 -1.31 14.53
CA GLY A 62 -5.02 -2.42 13.62
C GLY A 62 -3.74 -3.12 13.16
N THR A 63 -3.90 -4.10 12.28
CA THR A 63 -2.78 -4.87 11.70
C THR A 63 -2.95 -5.00 10.19
N ILE A 64 -1.80 -5.16 9.51
CA ILE A 64 -1.74 -5.52 8.09
C ILE A 64 -0.86 -6.75 7.98
N GLU A 65 -1.43 -7.84 7.48
CA GLU A 65 -0.77 -9.14 7.41
C GLU A 65 -0.76 -9.66 5.97
N LEU A 66 0.38 -10.23 5.57
CA LEU A 66 0.53 -10.98 4.34
C LEU A 66 0.93 -12.41 4.68
N ASP A 67 0.07 -13.35 4.30
CA ASP A 67 0.21 -14.78 4.57
C ASP A 67 0.35 -15.09 6.08
N GLY A 68 -0.39 -14.34 6.90
CA GLY A 68 -0.39 -14.47 8.36
C GLY A 68 0.78 -13.78 9.05
N GLU A 69 1.69 -13.14 8.31
CA GLU A 69 2.80 -12.40 8.89
C GLU A 69 2.57 -10.89 8.80
N PRO A 70 2.80 -10.14 9.89
CA PRO A 70 2.62 -8.69 9.91
C PRO A 70 3.64 -7.99 8.99
N ILE A 71 3.16 -7.03 8.19
CA ILE A 71 3.99 -6.26 7.26
C ILE A 71 3.95 -4.74 7.51
N ASP A 72 3.05 -4.26 8.37
CA ASP A 72 2.82 -2.84 8.68
C ASP A 72 4.04 -2.13 9.30
N ARG A 73 5.00 -2.89 9.85
CA ARG A 73 6.23 -2.37 10.46
C ARG A 73 7.46 -2.44 9.54
N LEU A 74 7.32 -3.10 8.39
CA LEU A 74 8.42 -3.28 7.46
C LEU A 74 8.64 -2.00 6.62
N PRO A 75 9.89 -1.68 6.26
CA PRO A 75 10.12 -0.62 5.27
C PRO A 75 9.60 -1.05 3.89
N PRO A 76 9.22 -0.11 3.00
CA PRO A 76 8.62 -0.42 1.70
C PRO A 76 9.42 -1.42 0.84
N HIS A 77 10.74 -1.32 0.84
CA HIS A 77 11.60 -2.23 0.07
C HIS A 77 11.52 -3.69 0.57
N ALA A 78 11.29 -3.91 1.87
CA ALA A 78 11.11 -5.25 2.43
C ALA A 78 9.71 -5.80 2.09
N ILE A 79 8.69 -4.94 2.08
CA ILE A 79 7.33 -5.30 1.65
C ILE A 79 7.33 -5.74 0.17
N VAL A 80 8.03 -5.01 -0.70
CA VAL A 80 8.21 -5.37 -2.12
C VAL A 80 8.88 -6.73 -2.28
N ARG A 81 9.93 -7.04 -1.51
CA ARG A 81 10.58 -8.37 -1.54
C ARG A 81 9.67 -9.52 -1.12
N ARG A 82 8.57 -9.24 -0.40
CA ARG A 82 7.52 -10.23 -0.08
C ARG A 82 6.42 -10.33 -1.14
N GLY A 83 6.56 -9.63 -2.27
CA GLY A 83 5.65 -9.71 -3.42
C GLY A 83 4.50 -8.70 -3.42
N VAL A 84 4.50 -7.72 -2.51
CA VAL A 84 3.50 -6.65 -2.49
C VAL A 84 4.04 -5.43 -3.24
N VAL A 85 3.55 -5.22 -4.47
CA VAL A 85 3.99 -4.14 -5.35
C VAL A 85 2.82 -3.19 -5.62
N GLN A 86 3.03 -1.89 -5.39
CA GLN A 86 2.03 -0.88 -5.68
C GLN A 86 2.34 -0.17 -7.00
N VAL A 87 1.35 -0.14 -7.89
CA VAL A 87 1.35 0.76 -9.05
C VAL A 87 0.71 2.09 -8.62
N LEU A 88 1.50 3.16 -8.58
CA LEU A 88 1.03 4.48 -8.17
C LEU A 88 0.20 5.16 -9.26
N GLU A 89 -0.72 6.02 -8.83
CA GLU A 89 -1.43 6.92 -9.74
C GLU A 89 -0.46 7.91 -10.41
N GLY A 90 -0.86 8.45 -11.57
CA GLY A 90 -0.10 9.48 -12.27
C GLY A 90 0.98 8.95 -13.22
N ARG A 91 0.94 7.67 -13.59
CA ARG A 91 1.79 7.07 -14.64
C ARG A 91 3.28 7.34 -14.43
N ARG A 92 3.81 6.94 -13.26
CA ARG A 92 5.21 7.17 -12.88
C ARG A 92 6.19 6.24 -13.59
N VAL A 93 6.42 6.47 -14.88
CA VAL A 93 7.45 5.81 -15.68
C VAL A 93 8.72 6.65 -15.74
N PHE A 94 9.85 6.03 -16.07
CA PHE A 94 11.07 6.77 -16.37
C PHE A 94 11.00 7.31 -17.79
N GLU A 95 10.61 8.59 -17.94
CA GLU A 95 10.33 9.22 -19.24
C GLU A 95 11.53 9.28 -20.18
N HIS A 96 12.76 9.24 -19.65
CA HIS A 96 14.00 9.27 -20.42
C HIS A 96 14.50 7.87 -20.83
N LEU A 97 13.78 6.82 -20.44
CA LEU A 97 14.10 5.43 -20.78
C LEU A 97 13.13 4.92 -21.84
N THR A 98 13.62 4.04 -22.69
CA THR A 98 12.79 3.25 -23.60
C THR A 98 11.81 2.35 -22.82
N THR A 99 10.83 1.81 -23.52
CA THR A 99 9.90 0.84 -22.93
C THR A 99 10.63 -0.38 -22.37
N GLU A 100 11.61 -0.92 -23.09
CA GLU A 100 12.40 -2.07 -22.66
C GLU A 100 13.19 -1.75 -21.38
N GLU A 101 13.87 -0.60 -21.33
CA GLU A 101 14.62 -0.18 -20.15
C GLU A 101 13.73 0.02 -18.92
N ASN A 102 12.50 0.53 -19.09
CA ASN A 102 11.52 0.59 -18.00
C ASN A 102 11.15 -0.81 -17.48
N LEU A 103 10.94 -1.77 -18.38
CA LEU A 103 10.61 -3.15 -18.01
C LEU A 103 11.77 -3.83 -17.28
N VAL A 104 13.00 -3.66 -17.78
CA VAL A 104 14.22 -4.20 -17.16
C VAL A 104 14.44 -3.59 -15.78
N ALA A 105 14.27 -2.27 -15.62
CA ALA A 105 14.39 -1.58 -14.34
C ALA A 105 13.38 -2.09 -13.31
N GLY A 106 12.15 -2.39 -13.73
CA GLY A 106 11.09 -2.93 -12.87
C GLY A 106 11.20 -4.43 -12.58
N ALA A 107 11.91 -5.19 -13.40
CA ALA A 107 12.08 -6.64 -13.27
C ALA A 107 13.20 -7.07 -12.31
N HIS A 108 13.98 -6.13 -11.78
CA HIS A 108 14.98 -6.40 -10.75
C HIS A 108 14.31 -6.55 -9.37
N VAL A 109 13.94 -7.79 -9.01
CA VAL A 109 13.39 -8.13 -7.68
C VAL A 109 14.29 -9.15 -7.00
#